data_AF-A0A4V1XVF5-F1
#
_entry.id   AF-A0A4V1XVF5-F1
#
_cell.length_a   1.000
_cell.length_b   1.000
_cell.length_c   1.000
_cell.angle_alpha   90.00
_cell.angle_beta   90.00
_cell.angle_gamma   90.00
#
_symmetry.space_group_name_H-M   'P 1'
#
loop_
_entity.id
_entity.type
_entity.pdbx_description
1 polymer ?
#
loop_
_entity_poly.entity_id
_entity_poly.type
_entity_poly.pdbx_seq_one_letter_code
_entity_poly.pdbx_strand_id
1 'polypeptide(L)'
;MCTSRMIELSSRIAASTAILNDHFVANHLPTPSFDVDGRQDTLVPKRMVDVKAARAAITDDTEELRRLVLWPRDYLMSYSADELLSQHAITRFRLAHLFPVGGEATFGEIAAISGLSETIVRQIIRHSVVKDILQELRPGVVSHNSLAKDTVIDDRVSANCQEFWPAVAQPCDSMARFPESEVQSETMSGSLFIFRFLTEFLKIGGKETVLSDVKRFKFH
;
A
#
# COMPACT_ATOMS: atom_id res chain seq x y z
N MET A 1 -13.81 9.70 35.50
CA MET A 1 -12.40 9.80 35.10
C MET A 1 -12.36 10.01 33.60
N CYS A 2 -11.64 11.01 33.09
CA CYS A 2 -11.50 11.19 31.65
C CYS A 2 -10.66 10.05 31.09
N THR A 3 -11.26 9.23 30.22
CA THR A 3 -10.53 8.22 29.45
C THR A 3 -9.56 8.90 28.50
N SER A 4 -8.32 8.42 28.44
CA SER A 4 -7.34 8.91 27.46
C SER A 4 -7.80 8.54 26.05
N ARG A 5 -7.55 9.42 25.06
CA ARG A 5 -7.86 9.18 23.64
C ARG A 5 -7.32 7.84 23.13
N MET A 6 -6.15 7.42 23.61
CA MET A 6 -5.55 6.13 23.23
C MET A 6 -6.40 4.94 23.70
N ILE A 7 -7.02 5.03 24.88
CA ILE A 7 -7.90 3.99 25.43
C ILE A 7 -9.22 3.94 24.66
N GLU A 8 -9.75 5.12 24.28
CA GLU A 8 -10.94 5.22 23.44
C GLU A 8 -10.72 4.57 22.07
N LEU A 9 -9.60 4.90 21.40
CA LEU A 9 -9.21 4.31 20.12
C LEU A 9 -9.04 2.80 20.24
N SER A 10 -8.34 2.32 21.27
CA SER A 10 -8.15 0.87 21.50
C SER A 10 -9.49 0.13 21.66
N SER A 11 -10.43 0.74 22.38
CA SER A 11 -11.78 0.17 22.60
C SER A 11 -12.59 0.14 21.31
N ARG A 12 -12.51 1.20 20.50
CA ARG A 12 -13.16 1.27 19.18
C ARG A 12 -12.59 0.24 18.19
N ILE A 13 -11.26 0.12 18.13
CA ILE A 13 -10.58 -0.87 17.28
C ILE A 13 -11.07 -2.27 17.64
N ALA A 14 -11.14 -2.62 18.93
CA ALA A 14 -11.64 -3.91 19.38
C ALA A 14 -13.10 -4.15 18.97
N ALA A 15 -13.98 -3.17 19.19
CA ALA A 15 -15.40 -3.27 18.83
C ALA A 15 -15.61 -3.42 17.31
N SER A 16 -14.94 -2.60 16.50
CA SER A 16 -15.04 -2.68 15.04
C SER A 16 -14.42 -3.96 14.48
N THR A 17 -13.33 -4.45 15.10
CA THR A 17 -12.72 -5.74 14.73
C THR A 17 -13.65 -6.91 15.00
N ALA A 18 -14.39 -6.89 16.12
CA ALA A 18 -15.40 -7.89 16.41
C ALA A 18 -16.48 -7.93 15.33
N ILE A 19 -17.02 -6.77 14.92
CA ILE A 19 -18.02 -6.69 13.83
C ILE A 19 -17.49 -7.31 12.53
N LEU A 20 -16.25 -6.98 12.15
CA LEU A 20 -15.64 -7.51 10.93
C LEU A 20 -15.39 -9.03 11.02
N ASN A 21 -14.90 -9.50 12.17
CA ASN A 21 -14.64 -10.92 12.40
C ASN A 21 -15.95 -11.73 12.41
N ASP A 22 -16.99 -11.25 13.10
CA ASP A 22 -18.30 -11.89 13.17
C ASP A 22 -18.90 -12.05 11.78
N HIS A 23 -18.70 -11.08 10.88
CA HIS A 23 -19.10 -11.19 9.48
C HIS A 23 -18.38 -12.34 8.77
N PHE A 24 -17.07 -12.49 8.94
CA PHE A 24 -16.32 -13.58 8.33
C PHE A 24 -16.77 -14.95 8.85
N VAL A 25 -16.94 -15.07 10.17
CA VAL A 25 -17.41 -16.31 10.81
C VAL A 25 -18.82 -16.68 10.34
N ALA A 26 -19.77 -15.73 10.39
CA ALA A 26 -21.17 -15.98 10.05
C ALA A 26 -21.39 -16.33 8.57
N ASN A 27 -20.48 -15.92 7.68
CA ASN A 27 -20.56 -16.18 6.25
C ASN A 27 -19.57 -17.25 5.78
N HIS A 28 -18.87 -17.92 6.70
CA HIS A 28 -17.82 -18.90 6.41
C HIS A 28 -16.77 -18.37 5.41
N LEU A 29 -16.42 -17.09 5.54
CA LEU A 29 -15.43 -16.44 4.70
C LEU A 29 -14.04 -16.64 5.31
N PRO A 30 -13.00 -16.85 4.48
CA PRO A 30 -11.63 -16.89 4.96
C PRO A 30 -11.21 -15.52 5.50
N THR A 31 -10.40 -15.54 6.55
CA THR A 31 -9.79 -14.33 7.11
C THR A 31 -8.66 -13.82 6.22
N PRO A 32 -8.38 -12.50 6.20
CA PRO A 32 -7.21 -11.96 5.52
C PRO A 32 -5.92 -12.60 6.03
N SER A 33 -5.04 -13.01 5.10
CA SER A 33 -3.70 -13.52 5.40
C SER A 33 -2.73 -13.12 4.29
N PHE A 34 -1.46 -12.93 4.64
CA PHE A 34 -0.37 -12.69 3.69
C PHE A 34 0.28 -13.98 3.15
N ASP A 35 -0.17 -15.15 3.63
CA ASP A 35 0.29 -16.46 3.13
C ASP A 35 0.03 -16.63 1.63
N VAL A 36 0.76 -17.53 0.97
CA VAL A 36 0.66 -17.79 -0.49
C VAL A 36 -0.75 -18.19 -0.95
N ASP A 37 -1.56 -18.75 -0.05
CA ASP A 37 -2.95 -19.16 -0.29
C ASP A 37 -3.97 -18.16 0.28
N GLY A 38 -3.49 -17.06 0.88
CA GLY A 38 -4.31 -15.94 1.31
C GLY A 38 -5.05 -15.30 0.14
N ARG A 39 -6.31 -14.91 0.38
CA ARG A 39 -7.10 -14.22 -0.64
C ARG A 39 -6.71 -12.76 -0.75
N GLN A 40 -6.64 -12.29 -2.00
CA GLN A 40 -6.23 -10.93 -2.34
C GLN A 40 -7.40 -9.93 -2.29
N ASP A 41 -8.62 -10.39 -2.58
CA ASP A 41 -9.81 -9.54 -2.65
C ASP A 41 -10.60 -9.46 -1.33
N THR A 42 -11.16 -8.30 -1.06
CA THR A 42 -12.09 -8.09 0.06
C THR A 42 -13.43 -8.76 -0.23
N LEU A 43 -13.84 -9.72 0.62
CA LEU A 43 -15.11 -10.46 0.47
C LEU A 43 -16.32 -9.77 1.12
N VAL A 44 -16.22 -8.48 1.43
CA VAL A 44 -17.32 -7.69 2.03
C VAL A 44 -18.21 -7.14 0.90
N PRO A 45 -19.45 -7.63 0.72
CA PRO A 45 -20.33 -7.14 -0.33
C PRO A 45 -20.65 -5.65 -0.14
N LYS A 46 -20.80 -4.91 -1.25
CA LYS A 46 -21.10 -3.46 -1.22
C LYS A 46 -22.33 -3.07 -0.38
N ARG A 47 -23.29 -3.99 -0.24
CA ARG A 47 -24.52 -3.83 0.54
C ARG A 47 -24.32 -3.88 2.06
N MET A 48 -23.19 -4.39 2.55
CA MET A 48 -22.88 -4.53 3.98
C MET A 48 -22.28 -3.24 4.53
N VAL A 49 -23.11 -2.20 4.64
CA VAL A 49 -22.68 -0.85 5.04
C VAL A 49 -21.95 -0.85 6.39
N ASP A 50 -22.49 -1.57 7.38
CA ASP A 50 -21.93 -1.61 8.74
C ASP A 50 -20.55 -2.27 8.79
N VAL A 51 -20.33 -3.34 8.01
CA VAL A 51 -19.04 -4.03 7.94
C VAL A 51 -18.00 -3.17 7.19
N LYS A 52 -18.41 -2.45 6.15
CA LYS A 52 -17.54 -1.47 5.49
C LYS A 52 -17.15 -0.34 6.44
N ALA A 53 -18.11 0.20 7.19
CA ALA A 53 -17.87 1.24 8.18
C ALA A 53 -16.94 0.75 9.29
N ALA A 54 -17.13 -0.46 9.79
CA ALA A 54 -16.24 -1.08 10.77
C ALA A 54 -14.81 -1.23 10.21
N ARG A 55 -14.65 -1.67 8.96
CA ARG A 55 -13.33 -1.76 8.31
C ARG A 55 -12.65 -0.40 8.17
N ALA A 56 -13.38 0.63 7.76
CA ALA A 56 -12.85 2.00 7.68
C ALA A 56 -12.43 2.51 9.07
N ALA A 57 -13.27 2.31 10.08
CA ALA A 57 -12.98 2.71 11.46
C ALA A 57 -11.72 2.02 12.01
N ILE A 58 -11.51 0.72 11.73
CA ILE A 58 -10.27 0.01 12.11
C ILE A 58 -9.05 0.70 11.50
N THR A 59 -9.07 0.99 10.20
CA THR A 59 -7.95 1.65 9.50
C THR A 59 -7.68 3.03 10.10
N ASP A 60 -8.70 3.87 10.19
CA ASP A 60 -8.55 5.26 10.64
C ASP A 60 -8.09 5.32 12.11
N ASP A 61 -8.67 4.48 12.97
CA ASP A 61 -8.36 4.46 14.40
C ASP A 61 -6.95 3.87 14.66
N THR A 62 -6.51 2.87 13.89
CA THR A 62 -5.15 2.32 14.01
C THR A 62 -4.10 3.30 13.53
N GLU A 63 -4.37 4.06 12.46
CA GLU A 63 -3.49 5.13 12.02
C GLU A 63 -3.40 6.27 13.04
N GLU A 64 -4.54 6.68 13.62
CA GLU A 64 -4.53 7.69 14.69
C GLU A 64 -3.78 7.22 15.93
N LEU A 65 -4.02 5.98 16.35
CA LEU A 65 -3.31 5.40 17.49
C LEU A 65 -1.80 5.34 17.22
N ARG A 66 -1.38 4.95 16.01
CA ARG A 66 0.03 4.97 15.60
C ARG A 66 0.64 6.36 15.72
N ARG A 67 -0.05 7.40 15.23
CA ARG A 67 0.41 8.80 15.34
C ARG A 67 0.58 9.24 16.79
N LEU A 68 -0.36 8.88 17.66
CA LEU A 68 -0.31 9.23 19.09
C LEU A 68 0.82 8.50 19.83
N VAL A 69 1.03 7.22 19.55
CA VAL A 69 2.09 6.39 20.18
C VAL A 69 3.48 6.84 19.77
N LEU A 70 3.67 7.22 18.50
CA LEU A 70 4.95 7.73 17.99
C LEU A 70 5.26 9.15 18.46
N TRP A 71 4.31 9.85 19.10
CA TRP A 71 4.40 11.27 19.41
C TRP A 71 4.53 12.16 18.16
N PRO A 72 4.16 13.45 18.21
CA PRO A 72 4.13 14.31 17.02
C PRO A 72 5.49 14.45 16.32
N ARG A 73 6.59 14.50 17.09
CA ARG A 73 7.94 14.65 16.55
C ARG A 73 8.39 13.39 15.82
N ASP A 74 8.33 12.23 16.47
CA ASP A 74 8.87 11.02 15.86
C ASP A 74 7.94 10.51 14.75
N TYR A 75 6.64 10.80 14.81
CA TYR A 75 5.74 10.61 13.68
C TYR A 75 6.22 11.39 12.43
N LEU A 76 6.55 12.68 12.57
CA LEU A 76 7.03 13.49 11.44
C LEU A 76 8.36 12.98 10.87
N MET A 77 9.21 12.41 11.73
CA MET A 77 10.49 11.81 11.34
C MET A 77 10.39 10.35 10.90
N SER A 78 9.23 9.69 11.09
CA SER A 78 9.03 8.28 10.73
C SER A 78 8.84 8.06 9.22
N TYR A 79 8.79 9.13 8.43
CA TYR A 79 8.71 9.05 6.98
C TYR A 79 10.02 8.49 6.40
N SER A 80 9.92 7.38 5.68
CA SER A 80 11.04 6.74 5.00
C SER A 80 10.99 7.05 3.50
N ALA A 81 11.96 7.80 3.00
CA ALA A 81 12.05 8.10 1.56
C ALA A 81 12.40 6.86 0.72
N ASP A 82 12.79 5.75 1.33
CA ASP A 82 13.10 4.47 0.70
C ASP A 82 11.90 3.50 0.73
N GLU A 83 10.69 3.98 1.06
CA GLU A 83 9.51 3.14 1.26
C GLU A 83 9.18 2.26 0.04
N LEU A 84 9.38 2.72 -1.19
CA LEU A 84 9.12 1.90 -2.38
C LEU A 84 10.42 1.38 -3.02
N LEU A 85 11.57 1.48 -2.35
CA LEU A 85 12.86 1.03 -2.91
C LEU A 85 12.86 -0.47 -3.24
N SER A 86 12.34 -1.31 -2.33
CA SER A 86 12.27 -2.76 -2.57
C SER A 86 11.30 -3.10 -3.70
N GLN A 87 10.13 -2.46 -3.75
CA GLN A 87 9.15 -2.63 -4.83
C GLN A 87 9.75 -2.22 -6.17
N HIS A 88 10.37 -1.05 -6.23
CA HIS A 88 11.03 -0.54 -7.42
C HIS A 88 12.13 -1.50 -7.88
N ALA A 89 12.99 -1.98 -6.98
CA ALA A 89 14.06 -2.91 -7.31
C ALA A 89 13.52 -4.27 -7.79
N ILE A 90 12.53 -4.83 -7.10
CA ILE A 90 11.91 -6.12 -7.48
C ILE A 90 11.30 -6.03 -8.88
N THR A 91 10.57 -4.97 -9.19
CA THR A 91 9.99 -4.78 -10.54
C THR A 91 11.07 -4.48 -11.58
N ARG A 92 11.99 -3.56 -11.29
CA ARG A 92 13.03 -3.10 -12.24
C ARG A 92 13.97 -4.23 -12.68
N PHE A 93 14.39 -5.07 -11.73
CA PHE A 93 15.27 -6.22 -11.99
C PHE A 93 14.49 -7.52 -12.17
N ARG A 94 13.15 -7.46 -12.14
CA ARG A 94 12.24 -8.61 -12.26
C ARG A 94 12.59 -9.75 -11.29
N LEU A 95 13.01 -9.42 -10.06
CA LEU A 95 13.53 -10.40 -9.09
C LEU A 95 12.51 -11.48 -8.74
N ALA A 96 11.24 -11.10 -8.60
CA ALA A 96 10.15 -12.04 -8.35
C ALA A 96 9.92 -13.00 -9.52
N HIS A 97 10.24 -12.60 -10.76
CA HIS A 97 10.01 -13.40 -11.95
C HIS A 97 11.15 -14.39 -12.25
N LEU A 98 12.22 -14.38 -11.45
CA LEU A 98 13.37 -15.26 -11.65
C LEU A 98 13.13 -16.69 -11.17
N PHE A 99 12.04 -16.91 -10.44
CA PHE A 99 11.63 -18.22 -9.95
C PHE A 99 10.10 -18.34 -9.99
N PRO A 100 9.54 -19.54 -10.23
CA PRO A 100 8.12 -19.73 -10.44
C PRO A 100 7.30 -19.45 -9.17
N VAL A 101 6.05 -19.02 -9.35
CA VAL A 101 5.09 -18.86 -8.25
C VAL A 101 4.84 -20.21 -7.57
N GLY A 102 4.91 -20.22 -6.23
CA GLY A 102 4.87 -21.46 -5.43
C GLY A 102 6.21 -22.21 -5.38
N GLY A 103 7.23 -21.75 -6.10
CA GLY A 103 8.60 -22.21 -5.97
C GLY A 103 9.38 -21.44 -4.90
N GLU A 104 10.58 -21.93 -4.63
CA GLU A 104 11.54 -21.34 -3.72
C GLU A 104 12.85 -21.04 -4.46
N ALA A 105 13.56 -20.00 -4.03
CA ALA A 105 14.88 -19.64 -4.53
C ALA A 105 15.76 -19.10 -3.41
N THR A 106 17.05 -19.37 -3.49
CA THR A 106 18.07 -18.80 -2.59
C THR A 106 18.52 -17.42 -3.06
N PHE A 107 19.10 -16.62 -2.16
CA PHE A 107 19.71 -15.34 -2.56
C PHE A 107 20.80 -15.51 -3.63
N GLY A 108 21.58 -16.59 -3.56
CA GLY A 108 22.64 -16.89 -4.53
C GLY A 108 22.09 -17.19 -5.92
N GLU A 109 21.02 -17.96 -6.03
CA GLU A 109 20.35 -18.24 -7.31
C GLU A 109 19.76 -16.97 -7.94
N ILE A 110 19.05 -16.17 -7.13
CA ILE A 110 18.50 -14.88 -7.57
C ILE A 110 19.62 -13.94 -8.02
N ALA A 111 20.74 -13.88 -7.29
CA ALA A 111 21.91 -13.08 -7.64
C ALA A 111 22.55 -13.52 -8.96
N ALA A 112 22.75 -14.82 -9.14
CA ALA A 112 23.34 -15.38 -10.36
C ALA A 112 22.51 -15.07 -11.61
N ILE A 113 21.18 -15.14 -11.51
CA ILE A 113 20.28 -14.87 -12.64
C ILE A 113 20.12 -13.36 -12.88
N SER A 114 19.99 -12.55 -11.82
CA SER A 114 19.81 -11.09 -11.94
C SER A 114 21.07 -10.32 -12.32
N GLY A 115 22.26 -10.90 -12.11
CA GLY A 115 23.54 -10.22 -12.26
C GLY A 115 23.87 -9.23 -11.13
N LEU A 116 23.06 -9.19 -10.06
CA LEU A 116 23.31 -8.38 -8.87
C LEU A 116 24.21 -9.14 -7.89
N SER A 117 24.88 -8.41 -6.99
CA SER A 117 25.60 -9.08 -5.89
C SER A 117 24.61 -9.72 -4.92
N GLU A 118 24.97 -10.87 -4.36
CA GLU A 118 24.15 -11.57 -3.36
C GLU A 118 23.84 -10.68 -2.15
N THR A 119 24.78 -9.81 -1.75
CA THR A 119 24.56 -8.85 -0.67
C THR A 119 23.44 -7.86 -0.99
N ILE A 120 23.41 -7.31 -2.20
CA ILE A 120 22.35 -6.40 -2.65
C ILE A 120 21.02 -7.13 -2.73
N VAL A 121 20.99 -8.32 -3.34
CA VAL A 121 19.78 -9.16 -3.42
C VAL A 121 19.23 -9.44 -2.03
N ARG A 122 20.07 -9.89 -1.09
CA ARG A 122 19.68 -10.18 0.29
C ARG A 122 19.06 -8.95 0.99
N GLN A 123 19.63 -7.76 0.79
CA GLN A 123 19.10 -6.52 1.37
C GLN A 123 17.73 -6.16 0.79
N ILE A 124 17.60 -6.18 -0.54
CA ILE A 124 16.34 -5.87 -1.24
C ILE A 124 15.24 -6.85 -0.82
N ILE A 125 15.54 -8.15 -0.84
CA ILE A 125 14.56 -9.18 -0.53
C ILE A 125 14.13 -9.08 0.94
N ARG A 126 15.05 -8.92 1.89
CA ARG A 126 14.66 -8.76 3.31
C ARG A 126 13.84 -7.51 3.57
N HIS A 127 14.17 -6.40 2.91
CA HIS A 127 13.34 -5.21 2.98
C HIS A 127 11.94 -5.45 2.39
N SER A 128 11.82 -6.28 1.34
CA SER A 128 10.52 -6.66 0.78
C SER A 128 9.73 -7.62 1.67
N VAL A 129 10.40 -8.47 2.45
CA VAL A 129 9.78 -9.36 3.45
C VAL A 129 9.17 -8.56 4.59
N VAL A 130 9.85 -7.50 5.06
CA VAL A 130 9.29 -6.57 6.08
C VAL A 130 8.01 -5.86 5.60
N LYS A 131 7.80 -5.79 4.28
CA LYS A 131 6.63 -5.17 3.65
C LYS A 131 5.59 -6.18 3.17
N ASP A 132 5.75 -7.44 3.57
CA ASP A 132 4.87 -8.54 3.19
C ASP A 132 4.72 -8.70 1.66
N ILE A 133 5.76 -8.39 0.87
CA ILE A 133 5.77 -8.54 -0.61
C ILE A 133 6.31 -9.91 -1.03
N LEU A 134 7.34 -10.39 -0.36
CA LEU A 134 7.92 -11.73 -0.51
C LEU A 134 8.01 -12.38 0.88
N GLN A 135 8.31 -13.67 0.93
CA GLN A 135 8.46 -14.41 2.18
C GLN A 135 9.84 -15.06 2.28
N GLU A 136 10.41 -15.07 3.48
CA GLU A 136 11.62 -15.86 3.81
C GLU A 136 11.19 -17.02 4.71
N LEU A 137 10.82 -18.16 4.12
CA LEU A 137 10.31 -19.34 4.86
C LEU A 137 11.37 -19.92 5.80
N ARG A 138 12.62 -19.88 5.36
CA ARG A 138 13.80 -20.35 6.06
C ARG A 138 14.95 -19.37 5.81
N PRO A 139 15.90 -19.21 6.75
CA PRO A 139 17.04 -18.33 6.54
C PRO A 139 17.73 -18.57 5.19
N GLY A 140 17.72 -17.58 4.30
CA GLY A 140 18.34 -17.66 2.97
C GLY A 140 17.47 -18.23 1.86
N VAL A 141 16.23 -18.65 2.14
CA VAL A 141 15.29 -19.24 1.17
C VAL A 141 14.06 -18.34 1.04
N VAL A 142 13.82 -17.89 -0.19
CA VAL A 142 12.79 -16.93 -0.56
C VAL A 142 11.66 -17.64 -1.29
N SER A 143 10.42 -17.27 -0.97
CA SER A 143 9.22 -17.69 -1.70
C SER A 143 8.32 -16.50 -2.00
N HIS A 144 7.39 -16.73 -2.92
CA HIS A 144 6.31 -15.79 -3.22
C HIS A 144 5.26 -15.74 -2.09
N ASN A 145 4.62 -14.59 -1.90
CA ASN A 145 3.43 -14.44 -1.06
C ASN A 145 2.14 -14.63 -1.90
N SER A 146 0.96 -14.37 -1.31
CA SER A 146 -0.31 -14.44 -2.06
C SER A 146 -0.36 -13.46 -3.23
N LEU A 147 0.24 -12.28 -3.11
CA LEU A 147 0.14 -11.19 -4.09
C LEU A 147 0.85 -11.47 -5.42
N ALA A 148 1.84 -12.38 -5.43
CA ALA A 148 2.61 -12.73 -6.64
C ALA A 148 1.77 -13.34 -7.79
N LYS A 149 0.56 -13.83 -7.50
CA LYS A 149 -0.34 -14.43 -8.50
C LYS A 149 -1.11 -13.39 -9.33
N ASP A 150 -1.11 -12.12 -8.94
CA ASP A 150 -1.91 -11.08 -9.58
C ASP A 150 -1.07 -10.17 -10.49
N THR A 151 -1.23 -10.37 -11.80
CA THR A 151 -0.55 -9.57 -12.82
C THR A 151 -0.99 -8.10 -12.82
N VAL A 152 -2.21 -7.80 -12.37
CA VAL A 152 -2.71 -6.43 -12.26
C VAL A 152 -1.98 -5.68 -11.14
N ILE A 153 -1.64 -6.38 -10.06
CA ILE A 153 -0.83 -5.82 -8.97
C ILE A 153 0.59 -5.55 -9.45
N ASP A 154 1.20 -6.45 -10.22
CA ASP A 154 2.55 -6.23 -10.77
C ASP A 154 2.60 -4.99 -11.70
N ASP A 155 1.66 -4.88 -12.64
CA ASP A 155 1.54 -3.72 -13.53
C ASP A 155 1.34 -2.41 -12.74
N ARG A 156 0.48 -2.46 -11.71
CA ARG A 156 0.20 -1.30 -10.86
C ARG A 156 1.40 -0.90 -10.01
N VAL A 157 2.14 -1.86 -9.46
CA VAL A 157 3.38 -1.61 -8.70
C VAL A 157 4.45 -1.02 -9.62
N SER A 158 4.55 -1.54 -10.86
CA SER A 158 5.45 -1.01 -11.88
C SER A 158 5.15 0.45 -12.22
N ALA A 159 3.89 0.79 -12.52
CA ALA A 159 3.49 2.17 -12.78
C ALA A 159 3.74 3.09 -11.57
N ASN A 160 3.47 2.63 -10.34
CA ASN A 160 3.79 3.35 -9.12
C ASN A 160 5.29 3.66 -8.98
N CYS A 161 6.13 2.68 -9.28
CA CYS A 161 7.57 2.80 -9.10
C CYS A 161 8.25 3.62 -10.22
N GLN A 162 7.79 3.49 -11.46
CA GLN A 162 8.46 4.07 -12.63
C GLN A 162 7.89 5.40 -13.08
N GLU A 163 6.58 5.62 -12.91
CA GLU A 163 5.89 6.82 -13.40
C GLU A 163 5.49 7.73 -12.24
N PHE A 164 4.82 7.18 -11.21
CA PHE A 164 4.24 8.01 -10.15
C PHE A 164 5.29 8.49 -9.14
N TRP A 165 6.19 7.63 -8.67
CA TRP A 165 7.25 8.00 -7.73
C TRP A 165 8.09 9.22 -8.19
N PRO A 166 8.67 9.24 -9.39
CA PRO A 166 9.43 10.42 -9.81
C PRO A 166 8.53 11.66 -9.98
N ALA A 167 7.28 11.47 -10.41
CA ALA A 167 6.35 12.57 -10.64
C ALA A 167 5.90 13.28 -9.34
N VAL A 168 5.82 12.58 -8.19
CA VAL A 168 5.35 13.19 -6.93
C VAL A 168 6.31 14.21 -6.33
N ALA A 169 7.58 14.20 -6.72
CA ALA A 169 8.58 15.16 -6.23
C ALA A 169 8.58 16.49 -7.02
N GLN A 170 8.02 16.49 -8.23
CA GLN A 170 8.04 17.62 -9.16
C GLN A 170 7.00 18.74 -8.94
N PRO A 171 5.91 18.60 -8.14
CA PRO A 171 4.90 19.65 -8.04
C PRO A 171 5.43 20.97 -7.47
N CYS A 172 6.29 20.91 -6.45
CA CYS A 172 6.86 22.13 -5.85
C CYS A 172 7.69 22.94 -6.86
N ASP A 173 8.51 22.25 -7.66
CA ASP A 173 9.31 22.88 -8.71
C ASP A 173 8.43 23.44 -9.83
N SER A 174 7.36 22.72 -10.18
CA SER A 174 6.39 23.15 -11.20
C SER A 174 5.63 24.41 -10.75
N MET A 175 5.17 24.46 -9.50
CA MET A 175 4.49 25.65 -8.93
C MET A 175 5.43 26.85 -8.83
N ALA A 176 6.70 26.63 -8.52
CA ALA A 176 7.70 27.71 -8.52
C ALA A 176 7.91 28.30 -9.93
N ARG A 177 7.80 27.46 -10.98
CA ARG A 177 7.96 27.87 -12.38
C ARG A 177 6.70 28.46 -13.00
N PHE A 178 5.53 27.97 -12.58
CA PHE A 178 4.21 28.32 -13.13
C PHE A 178 3.17 28.55 -12.01
N PRO A 179 3.27 29.66 -11.24
CA PRO A 179 2.49 29.86 -10.01
C PRO A 179 0.98 30.03 -10.21
N GLU A 180 0.55 30.44 -11.41
CA GLU A 180 -0.87 30.68 -11.74
C GLU A 180 -1.40 29.73 -12.84
N SER A 181 -0.60 28.75 -13.28
CA SER A 181 -0.99 27.88 -14.39
C SER A 181 -1.94 26.78 -13.93
N GLU A 182 -3.10 26.70 -14.58
CA GLU A 182 -4.05 25.59 -14.49
C GLU A 182 -3.90 24.62 -15.69
N VAL A 183 -2.90 24.85 -16.55
CA VAL A 183 -2.71 24.10 -17.81
C VAL A 183 -2.08 22.75 -17.54
N GLN A 184 -2.76 21.67 -17.94
CA GLN A 184 -2.37 20.29 -17.65
C GLN A 184 -0.97 19.89 -18.15
N SER A 185 -0.46 20.46 -19.24
CA SER A 185 0.89 20.17 -19.75
C SER A 185 2.00 20.90 -18.98
N GLU A 186 1.71 22.06 -18.41
CA GLU A 186 2.62 22.86 -17.57
C GLU A 186 2.54 22.42 -16.10
N THR A 187 1.44 21.76 -15.75
CA THR A 187 1.16 21.10 -14.48
C THR A 187 1.08 19.58 -14.64
N MET A 188 1.79 18.94 -15.57
CA MET A 188 1.62 17.50 -15.82
C MET A 188 2.05 16.63 -14.62
N SER A 189 2.81 17.19 -13.67
CA SER A 189 3.03 16.65 -12.32
C SER A 189 1.82 16.89 -11.38
N GLY A 190 1.07 17.96 -11.61
CA GLY A 190 -0.14 18.42 -10.91
C GLY A 190 -1.42 17.61 -11.16
N SER A 191 -1.69 17.00 -12.31
CA SER A 191 -2.93 16.20 -12.48
C SER A 191 -2.98 14.96 -11.57
N LEU A 192 -1.82 14.33 -11.34
CA LEU A 192 -1.68 13.22 -10.39
C LEU A 192 -1.70 13.68 -8.95
N PHE A 193 -1.09 14.84 -8.68
CA PHE A 193 -1.14 15.48 -7.38
C PHE A 193 -2.57 15.89 -7.02
N ILE A 194 -3.31 16.54 -7.92
CA ILE A 194 -4.72 16.93 -7.72
C ILE A 194 -5.58 15.69 -7.52
N PHE A 195 -5.40 14.63 -8.32
CA PHE A 195 -6.21 13.43 -8.15
C PHE A 195 -5.96 12.75 -6.80
N ARG A 196 -4.69 12.62 -6.38
CA ARG A 196 -4.33 11.98 -5.10
C ARG A 196 -4.61 12.87 -3.89
N PHE A 197 -4.27 14.16 -3.97
CA PHE A 197 -4.59 15.17 -2.97
C PHE A 197 -6.10 15.30 -2.78
N LEU A 198 -6.89 15.36 -3.85
CA LEU A 198 -8.35 15.35 -3.74
C LEU A 198 -8.87 14.05 -3.15
N THR A 199 -8.35 12.87 -3.53
CA THR A 199 -8.80 11.62 -2.89
C THR A 199 -8.46 11.55 -1.40
N GLU A 200 -7.28 12.01 -0.96
CA GLU A 200 -6.93 12.05 0.46
C GLU A 200 -7.69 13.13 1.22
N PHE A 201 -7.87 14.32 0.63
CA PHE A 201 -8.68 15.41 1.20
C PHE A 201 -10.17 15.02 1.31
N LEU A 202 -10.70 14.26 0.34
CA LEU A 202 -12.06 13.73 0.35
C LEU A 202 -12.25 12.59 1.35
N LYS A 203 -11.22 11.76 1.60
CA LYS A 203 -11.20 10.76 2.68
C LYS A 203 -11.25 11.43 4.05
N ILE A 204 -10.45 12.48 4.27
CA ILE A 204 -10.49 13.30 5.49
C ILE A 204 -11.86 13.98 5.67
N GLY A 205 -12.55 14.27 4.57
CA GLY A 205 -13.91 14.85 4.54
C GLY A 205 -15.08 13.87 4.65
N GLY A 206 -14.85 12.56 4.83
CA GLY A 206 -15.90 11.57 5.11
C GLY A 206 -16.90 11.29 3.97
N LYS A 207 -16.58 11.58 2.71
CA LYS A 207 -17.44 11.23 1.57
C LYS A 207 -16.72 10.27 0.62
N GLU A 208 -17.10 8.99 0.66
CA GLU A 208 -16.82 8.03 -0.43
C GLU A 208 -17.61 8.47 -1.67
N THR A 209 -17.02 9.25 -2.56
CA THR A 209 -17.60 9.50 -3.89
C THR A 209 -17.24 8.35 -4.83
N VAL A 210 -18.26 7.76 -5.46
CA VAL A 210 -18.15 6.62 -6.38
C VAL A 210 -17.33 7.01 -7.61
N LEU A 211 -16.47 6.10 -8.09
CA LEU A 211 -15.62 6.21 -9.30
C LEU A 211 -16.37 6.66 -10.58
N SER A 212 -17.70 6.71 -10.58
CA SER A 212 -18.52 7.18 -11.70
C SER A 212 -18.39 8.68 -11.97
N ASP A 213 -18.02 9.50 -10.98
CA ASP A 213 -17.94 10.95 -11.16
C ASP A 213 -16.65 11.42 -11.84
N VAL A 214 -15.63 10.55 -11.90
CA VAL A 214 -14.36 10.80 -12.60
C VAL A 214 -14.53 10.77 -14.13
N LYS A 215 -15.60 10.14 -14.65
CA LYS A 215 -15.89 10.10 -16.10
C LYS A 215 -16.23 11.45 -16.73
N ARG A 216 -16.31 12.53 -15.94
CA ARG A 216 -16.56 13.89 -16.48
C ARG A 216 -15.32 14.58 -17.05
N PHE A 217 -14.11 14.07 -16.80
CA PHE A 217 -12.91 14.51 -17.50
C PHE A 217 -12.82 13.79 -18.85
N LYS A 218 -13.41 14.40 -19.88
CA LYS A 218 -13.20 13.95 -21.26
C LYS A 218 -11.79 14.33 -21.70
N PHE A 219 -11.00 13.33 -22.06
CA PHE A 219 -9.73 13.48 -22.74
C PHE A 219 -9.98 13.88 -24.20
N HIS A 220 -9.47 15.04 -24.60
CA HIS A 220 -9.27 15.45 -25.99
C HIS A 220 -7.83 15.88 -26.16
#